data_AF-A0A8S4NFF7-F1
#
_entry.id   AF-A0A8S4NFF7-F1
#
_cell.length_a   1.000
_cell.length_b   1.000
_cell.length_c   1.000
_cell.angle_alpha   90.00
_cell.angle_beta   90.00
_cell.angle_gamma   90.00
#
_symmetry.space_group_name_H-M   'P 1'
#
loop_
_entity.id
_entity.type
_entity.pdbx_description
1 polymer ?
#
loop_
_entity_poly.entity_id
_entity_poly.type
_entity_poly.pdbx_seq_one_letter_code
_entity_poly.pdbx_strand_id
1 'polypeptide(L)'
;VLPRLAKLAAQNNAVTNQTRKRDVAMQLFEAYSALSCCFISDQLIQVTMIPGLLYLLQDMQQVAPEHEPIISSMIKEFEAKVEASRQATSDSDGGSLHGSGEHGNVGSRMYSKFKDFSIPGKSTVTGMFRKKDKP
;
A
#
# COMPACT_ATOMS: atom_id res chain seq x y z
N VAL A 1 21.39 -0.28 -4.42
CA VAL A 1 20.91 1.11 -4.68
C VAL A 1 20.13 1.66 -3.49
N LEU A 2 19.13 0.94 -2.96
CA LEU A 2 18.32 1.35 -1.81
C LEU A 2 19.08 1.93 -0.58
N PRO A 3 20.16 1.30 -0.07
CA PRO A 3 20.90 1.87 1.06
C PRO A 3 21.49 3.26 0.78
N ARG A 4 21.85 3.54 -0.49
CA ARG A 4 22.36 4.86 -0.88
C ARG A 4 21.26 5.91 -0.93
N LEU A 5 20.06 5.54 -1.38
CA LEU A 5 18.90 6.44 -1.39
C LEU A 5 18.48 6.82 0.03
N ALA A 6 18.41 5.84 0.94
CA ALA A 6 18.06 6.11 2.34
C ALA A 6 19.08 7.05 3.01
N LYS A 7 20.38 6.84 2.76
CA LYS A 7 21.44 7.75 3.23
C LYS A 7 21.30 9.15 2.63
N LEU A 8 21.00 9.25 1.34
CA LEU A 8 20.83 10.53 0.67
C LEU A 8 19.61 11.30 1.22
N ALA A 9 18.49 10.62 1.45
CA ALA A 9 17.31 11.21 2.09
C ALA A 9 17.64 11.75 3.49
N ALA A 10 18.32 10.96 4.32
CA ALA A 10 18.76 11.41 5.64
C ALA A 10 19.67 12.65 5.59
N GLN A 11 20.60 12.69 4.64
CA GLN A 11 21.49 13.84 4.45
C GLN A 11 20.76 15.07 3.91
N ASN A 12 19.73 14.88 3.07
CA ASN A 12 18.98 15.97 2.47
C ASN A 12 18.20 16.79 3.50
N ASN A 13 17.74 16.14 4.58
CA ASN A 13 17.07 16.81 5.70
C ASN A 13 17.95 17.89 6.37
N ALA A 14 19.28 17.74 6.32
CA ALA A 14 20.25 18.70 6.87
C ALA A 14 20.64 19.82 5.87
N VAL A 15 20.16 19.77 4.63
CA VAL A 15 20.46 20.78 3.60
C VAL A 15 19.67 22.07 3.92
N THR A 16 20.39 23.18 4.06
CA THR A 16 19.79 24.49 4.34
C THR A 16 19.30 25.21 3.09
N ASN A 17 19.94 24.95 1.94
CA ASN A 17 19.55 25.51 0.66
C ASN A 17 18.24 24.87 0.16
N GLN A 18 17.14 25.62 0.21
CA GLN A 18 15.80 25.12 -0.09
C GLN A 18 15.64 24.63 -1.53
N THR A 19 16.25 25.31 -2.50
CA THR A 19 16.20 24.89 -3.92
C THR A 19 16.85 23.51 -4.08
N ARG A 20 18.09 23.36 -3.58
CA ARG A 20 18.79 22.07 -3.62
C ARG A 20 18.05 20.98 -2.86
N LYS A 21 17.51 21.31 -1.68
CA LYS A 21 16.73 20.39 -0.86
C LYS A 21 15.52 19.87 -1.63
N ARG A 22 14.79 20.76 -2.30
CA ARG A 22 13.64 20.40 -3.16
C ARG A 22 14.06 19.53 -4.33
N ASP A 23 15.11 19.90 -5.07
CA ASP A 23 15.55 19.14 -6.25
C ASP A 23 15.94 17.69 -5.91
N VAL A 24 16.64 17.49 -4.78
CA VAL A 24 17.01 16.17 -4.29
C VAL A 24 15.79 15.41 -3.79
N ALA A 25 14.90 16.06 -3.03
CA ALA A 25 13.67 15.44 -2.53
C ALA A 25 12.77 14.95 -3.69
N MET A 26 12.62 15.74 -4.75
CA MET A 26 11.83 15.35 -5.92
C MET A 26 12.43 14.15 -6.65
N GLN A 27 13.76 14.12 -6.85
CA GLN A 27 14.42 12.96 -7.44
C GLN A 27 14.32 11.71 -6.56
N LEU A 28 14.40 11.86 -5.24
CA LEU A 28 14.16 10.77 -4.30
C LEU A 28 12.73 10.25 -4.43
N PHE A 29 11.74 11.14 -4.50
CA PHE A 29 10.35 10.76 -4.69
C PHE A 29 10.12 9.96 -5.97
N GLU A 30 10.69 10.39 -7.10
CA GLU A 30 10.60 9.66 -8.36
C GLU A 30 11.26 8.27 -8.26
N ALA A 31 12.45 8.18 -7.63
CA ALA A 31 13.14 6.93 -7.43
C ALA A 31 12.35 5.96 -6.52
N TYR A 32 11.82 6.44 -5.40
CA TYR A 32 10.99 5.64 -4.50
C TYR A 32 9.68 5.20 -5.18
N SER A 33 9.06 6.08 -5.97
CA SER A 33 7.87 5.75 -6.77
C SER A 33 8.15 4.64 -7.78
N ALA A 34 9.28 4.70 -8.49
CA ALA A 34 9.70 3.63 -9.40
C ALA A 34 10.01 2.31 -8.66
N LEU A 35 10.48 2.39 -7.42
CA LEU A 35 10.78 1.21 -6.59
C LEU A 35 9.54 0.59 -5.94
N SER A 36 8.41 1.30 -5.88
CA SER A 36 7.16 0.83 -5.25
C SER A 36 6.65 -0.50 -5.83
N CYS A 37 6.84 -0.70 -7.13
CA CYS A 37 6.44 -1.90 -7.86
C CYS A 37 7.57 -2.94 -8.02
N CYS A 38 8.75 -2.69 -7.46
CA CYS A 38 9.88 -3.61 -7.55
C CYS A 38 9.77 -4.73 -6.49
N PHE A 39 10.33 -5.90 -6.82
CA PHE A 39 10.52 -6.94 -5.83
C PHE A 39 11.66 -6.55 -4.89
N ILE A 40 11.33 -6.26 -3.63
CA ILE A 40 12.27 -5.89 -2.57
C ILE A 40 12.04 -6.86 -1.42
N SER A 41 13.12 -7.42 -0.85
CA SER A 41 13.01 -8.33 0.28
C SER A 41 12.54 -7.60 1.55
N ASP A 42 11.80 -8.30 2.40
CA ASP A 42 11.26 -7.74 3.66
C ASP A 42 12.34 -7.14 4.55
N GLN A 43 13.53 -7.77 4.57
CA GLN A 43 14.70 -7.26 5.27
C GLN A 43 15.12 -5.89 4.74
N LEU A 44 15.24 -5.73 3.40
CA LEU A 44 15.57 -4.44 2.82
C LEU A 44 14.47 -3.41 3.05
N ILE A 45 13.20 -3.84 3.04
CA ILE A 45 12.07 -2.95 3.30
C ILE A 45 12.19 -2.35 4.71
N GLN A 46 12.38 -3.19 5.73
CA GLN A 46 12.49 -2.76 7.13
C GLN A 46 13.72 -1.89 7.38
N VAL A 47 14.89 -2.28 6.87
CA VAL A 47 16.16 -1.62 7.22
C VAL A 47 16.53 -0.44 6.33
N THR A 48 15.94 -0.34 5.13
CA THR A 48 16.30 0.73 4.17
C THR A 48 15.12 1.45 3.54
N MET A 49 14.08 0.74 3.09
CA MET A 49 12.98 1.36 2.35
C MET A 49 12.18 2.29 3.26
N ILE A 50 11.64 1.77 4.36
CA ILE A 50 10.80 2.53 5.31
C ILE A 50 11.59 3.69 5.94
N PRO A 51 12.81 3.49 6.50
CA PRO A 51 13.58 4.61 7.03
C PRO A 51 13.85 5.71 6.00
N GLY A 52 14.17 5.33 4.75
CA GLY A 52 14.39 6.30 3.69
C GLY A 52 13.14 7.08 3.30
N LEU A 53 11.97 6.42 3.26
CA LEU A 53 10.69 7.07 3.03
C LEU A 53 10.30 8.02 4.18
N LEU A 54 10.64 7.69 5.44
CA LEU A 54 10.41 8.57 6.58
C LEU A 54 11.23 9.87 6.48
N TYR A 55 12.51 9.78 6.09
CA TYR A 55 13.32 10.97 5.83
C TYR A 55 12.79 11.79 4.66
N LEU A 56 12.32 11.12 3.60
CA LEU A 56 11.70 11.80 2.46
C LEU A 56 10.38 12.48 2.84
N LEU A 57 9.58 11.88 3.71
CA LEU A 57 8.33 12.45 4.21
C LEU A 57 8.59 13.78 4.93
N GLN A 58 9.61 13.82 5.79
CA GLN A 58 10.02 15.03 6.49
C GLN A 58 10.47 16.14 5.53
N ASP A 59 11.18 15.78 4.45
CA ASP A 59 11.52 16.75 3.41
C ASP A 59 10.28 17.26 2.70
N MET A 60 9.37 16.37 2.30
CA MET A 60 8.18 16.74 1.53
C MET A 60 7.21 17.64 2.30
N GLN A 61 7.07 17.46 3.61
CA GLN A 61 6.30 18.38 4.44
C GLN A 61 6.78 19.83 4.34
N GLN A 62 8.09 20.03 4.11
CA GLN A 62 8.67 21.36 3.99
C GLN A 62 8.73 21.87 2.55
N VAL A 63 9.05 21.00 1.60
CA VAL A 63 9.32 21.43 0.22
C VAL A 63 8.13 21.28 -0.71
N ALA A 64 7.30 20.25 -0.55
CA ALA A 64 6.20 19.92 -1.47
C ALA A 64 5.12 19.09 -0.73
N PRO A 65 4.33 19.74 0.15
CA PRO A 65 3.35 19.05 0.99
C PRO A 65 2.25 18.34 0.19
N GLU A 66 2.06 18.71 -1.08
CA GLU A 66 1.17 18.02 -2.02
C GLU A 66 1.54 16.53 -2.23
N HIS A 67 2.80 16.15 -2.02
CA HIS A 67 3.29 14.79 -2.20
C HIS A 67 3.36 13.97 -0.91
N GLU A 68 3.20 14.61 0.25
CA GLU A 68 3.16 13.95 1.57
C GLU A 68 2.20 12.74 1.64
N PRO A 69 0.92 12.83 1.22
CA PRO A 69 -0.02 11.72 1.38
C PRO A 69 0.40 10.48 0.58
N ILE A 70 1.07 10.68 -0.55
CA ILE A 70 1.55 9.59 -1.41
C ILE A 70 2.63 8.81 -0.66
N ILE A 71 3.62 9.51 -0.09
CA ILE A 71 4.71 8.87 0.67
C ILE A 71 4.17 8.18 1.93
N SER A 72 3.20 8.81 2.62
CA SER A 72 2.53 8.20 3.77
C SER A 72 1.83 6.89 3.39
N SER A 73 1.16 6.84 2.23
CA SER A 73 0.57 5.59 1.71
C SER A 73 1.64 4.53 1.45
N MET A 74 2.73 4.90 0.78
CA MET A 74 3.83 3.98 0.48
C MET A 74 4.42 3.36 1.75
N ILE A 75 4.63 4.16 2.80
CA ILE A 75 5.13 3.66 4.09
C ILE A 75 4.18 2.59 4.65
N LYS A 76 2.88 2.90 4.73
CA LYS A 76 1.86 1.96 5.24
C LYS A 76 1.78 0.68 4.42
N GLU A 77 1.87 0.78 3.10
CA GLU A 77 1.86 -0.38 2.20
C GLU A 77 3.07 -1.29 2.43
N PHE A 78 4.25 -0.70 2.64
CA PHE A 78 5.47 -1.46 2.92
C PHE A 78 5.48 -2.08 4.32
N GLU A 79 4.94 -1.39 5.33
CA GLU A 79 4.73 -1.94 6.67
C GLU A 79 3.78 -3.14 6.63
N ALA A 80 2.60 -2.98 6.00
CA ALA A 80 1.61 -4.05 5.85
C ALA A 80 2.17 -5.25 5.05
N LYS A 81 2.96 -4.99 4.00
CA LYS A 81 3.63 -6.05 3.22
C LYS A 81 4.56 -6.89 4.11
N VAL A 82 5.37 -6.24 4.93
CA VAL A 82 6.29 -6.91 5.85
C VAL A 82 5.55 -7.71 6.91
N GLU A 83 4.46 -7.17 7.46
CA GLU A 83 3.64 -7.86 8.45
C GLU A 83 2.95 -9.10 7.85
N ALA A 84 2.39 -8.99 6.64
CA ALA A 84 1.74 -10.09 5.95
C ALA A 84 2.72 -11.26 5.68
N SER A 85 3.95 -10.97 5.27
CA SER A 85 4.99 -12.01 5.07
C SER A 85 5.34 -12.75 6.36
N ARG A 86 5.33 -12.06 7.51
CA ARG A 86 5.61 -12.69 8.82
C ARG A 86 4.47 -13.61 9.28
N GLN A 87 3.23 -13.24 9.00
CA GLN A 87 2.06 -14.06 9.33
C GLN A 87 2.02 -15.32 8.47
N ALA A 88 2.30 -15.23 7.17
CA ALA A 88 2.35 -16.37 6.27
C ALA A 88 3.37 -17.46 6.67
N THR A 89 4.45 -17.09 7.36
CA THR A 89 5.44 -18.05 7.89
C THR A 89 5.03 -18.70 9.22
N SER A 90 3.99 -18.22 9.89
CA SER A 90 3.56 -18.68 11.22
C SER A 90 2.46 -19.75 11.16
N ASP A 91 1.85 -20.00 10.00
CA ASP A 91 0.77 -20.99 9.82
C ASP A 91 1.27 -22.40 9.44
N SER A 92 2.53 -22.75 9.72
CA SER A 92 3.08 -24.07 9.35
C SER A 92 3.90 -24.79 10.43
N ASP A 93 3.98 -24.29 11.66
CA ASP A 93 4.62 -25.01 12.76
C ASP A 93 3.88 -24.78 14.09
N GLY A 94 3.05 -25.75 14.49
CA GLY A 94 2.29 -25.67 15.74
C GLY A 94 1.16 -26.69 15.88
N GLY A 95 1.48 -27.97 15.82
CA GLY A 95 0.53 -29.03 16.17
C GLY A 95 0.30 -29.18 17.68
N SER A 96 -0.95 -29.52 18.01
CA SER A 96 -1.42 -30.40 19.12
C SER A 96 -1.85 -29.83 20.49
N LEU A 97 -3.17 -30.01 20.72
CA LEU A 97 -3.84 -30.71 21.86
C LEU A 97 -4.30 -29.95 23.14
N HIS A 98 -5.56 -30.25 23.51
CA HIS A 98 -6.32 -30.00 24.75
C HIS A 98 -6.85 -28.56 25.00
N GLY A 99 -8.12 -28.31 25.36
CA GLY A 99 -9.23 -29.17 25.77
C GLY A 99 -10.55 -28.39 25.92
N SER A 100 -11.61 -29.17 26.10
CA SER A 100 -13.06 -28.92 26.25
C SER A 100 -13.58 -27.55 26.72
N GLY A 101 -14.71 -27.15 26.14
CA GLY A 101 -15.54 -26.04 26.61
C GLY A 101 -16.79 -25.85 25.74
N GLU A 102 -17.75 -26.77 25.88
CA GLU A 102 -19.12 -26.64 25.37
C GLU A 102 -19.81 -25.44 26.06
N HIS A 103 -20.27 -24.43 25.32
CA HIS A 103 -21.55 -23.74 25.54
C HIS A 103 -21.85 -22.68 24.44
N GLY A 104 -22.95 -22.92 23.70
CA GLY A 104 -23.91 -21.94 23.16
C GLY A 104 -23.46 -20.66 22.45
N ASN A 105 -23.78 -20.54 21.16
CA ASN A 105 -24.70 -19.51 20.61
C ASN A 105 -24.77 -19.64 19.07
N VAL A 106 -25.91 -20.09 18.52
CA VAL A 106 -26.21 -19.96 17.09
C VAL A 106 -26.55 -18.49 16.84
N GLY A 107 -25.55 -17.74 16.39
CA GLY A 107 -25.71 -16.30 16.22
C GLY A 107 -24.71 -15.69 15.26
N SER A 108 -25.15 -15.55 14.01
CA SER A 108 -24.89 -14.42 13.12
C SER A 108 -23.75 -14.48 12.09
N ARG A 109 -24.21 -14.24 10.85
CA ARG A 109 -23.57 -13.49 9.75
C ARG A 109 -22.53 -14.21 8.90
N MET A 110 -23.08 -14.99 7.98
CA MET A 110 -22.56 -15.18 6.63
C MET A 110 -22.33 -13.81 5.97
N TYR A 111 -21.07 -13.46 5.70
CA TYR A 111 -20.70 -12.28 4.94
C TYR A 111 -21.09 -12.50 3.47
N SER A 112 -21.89 -11.59 2.93
CA SER A 112 -22.34 -11.63 1.55
C SER A 112 -22.03 -10.29 0.87
N LYS A 113 -21.58 -10.42 -0.38
CA LYS A 113 -21.67 -9.46 -1.49
C LYS A 113 -20.66 -8.32 -1.53
N PHE A 114 -19.65 -8.60 -2.34
CA PHE A 114 -19.07 -7.72 -3.33
C PHE A 114 -20.06 -6.73 -3.97
N LYS A 115 -19.53 -5.52 -4.19
CA LYS A 115 -19.70 -4.70 -5.40
C LYS A 115 -21.00 -3.92 -5.54
N ASP A 116 -21.00 -2.69 -5.01
CA ASP A 116 -21.80 -1.59 -5.53
C ASP A 116 -20.99 -0.29 -5.46
N PHE A 117 -20.10 -0.09 -6.44
CA PHE A 117 -19.62 1.25 -6.78
C PHE A 117 -20.57 1.78 -7.86
N SER A 118 -21.63 2.44 -7.42
CA SER A 118 -22.62 3.08 -8.29
C SER A 118 -22.09 4.46 -8.70
N ILE A 119 -21.76 4.62 -9.98
CA ILE A 119 -21.50 5.92 -10.62
C ILE A 119 -22.80 6.35 -11.33
N PRO A 120 -23.31 7.58 -11.12
CA PRO A 120 -24.56 8.03 -11.74
C PRO A 120 -24.36 8.56 -13.17
N GLY A 121 -25.35 8.28 -14.02
CA GLY A 121 -25.44 8.69 -15.42
C GLY A 121 -24.92 7.59 -16.35
N LYS A 122 -25.61 7.19 -17.44
CA LYS A 122 -26.29 8.01 -18.45
C LYS A 122 -27.26 7.11 -19.26
N SER A 123 -28.43 7.67 -19.57
CA SER A 123 -29.25 7.44 -20.78
C SER A 123 -29.71 6.03 -21.16
N THR A 124 -30.98 5.77 -20.82
CA THR A 124 -32.03 5.15 -21.66
C THR A 124 -31.72 5.11 -23.16
N VAL A 125 -31.70 3.91 -23.75
CA VAL A 125 -32.06 3.71 -25.17
C VAL A 125 -32.85 2.41 -25.33
N THR A 126 -34.07 2.58 -25.81
CA THR A 126 -35.05 1.59 -26.24
C THR A 126 -34.60 0.92 -27.55
N GLY A 127 -34.83 -0.39 -27.72
CA GLY A 127 -34.68 -1.06 -29.02
C GLY A 127 -34.77 -2.59 -28.90
N MET A 128 -35.96 -3.18 -28.95
CA MET A 128 -36.59 -3.71 -30.16
C MET A 128 -35.67 -4.62 -31.00
N PHE A 129 -35.62 -5.91 -30.66
CA PHE A 129 -35.34 -6.95 -31.66
C PHE A 129 -36.32 -8.12 -31.49
N ARG A 130 -37.29 -8.18 -32.42
CA ARG A 130 -38.17 -9.31 -32.67
C ARG A 130 -37.31 -10.52 -33.06
N LYS A 131 -37.41 -11.60 -32.30
CA LYS A 131 -36.87 -12.90 -32.72
C LYS A 131 -37.96 -13.67 -33.47
N LYS A 132 -37.82 -13.66 -34.78
CA LYS A 132 -38.42 -14.59 -35.73
C LYS A 132 -37.80 -15.96 -35.47
N ASP A 133 -38.59 -17.00 -35.28
CA ASP A 133 -38.33 -18.30 -35.90
C ASP A 133 -39.57 -19.20 -35.86
N LYS A 134 -39.79 -19.82 -37.01
CA LYS A 134 -40.86 -20.74 -37.40
C LYS A 134 -40.50 -22.16 -36.94
N PRO A 135 -41.45 -23.10 -36.88
CA PRO A 135 -41.74 -23.88 -38.09
C PRO A 135 -43.21 -23.83 -38.54
#